data_AF-A0A075LYC6-F1
#
_entry.id   AF-A0A075LYC6-F1
#
_cell.length_a   1.000
_cell.length_b   1.000
_cell.length_c   1.000
_cell.angle_alpha   90.00
_cell.angle_beta   90.00
_cell.angle_gamma   90.00
#
_symmetry.space_group_name_H-M   'P 1'
#
loop_
_entity.id
_entity.type
_entity.pdbx_description
1 polymer ?
#
loop_
_entity_poly.entity_id
_entity_poly.type
_entity_poly.pdbx_seq_one_letter_code
_entity_poly.pdbx_strand_id
1 'polypeptide(L)'
;MKEIIYVFVAIFLAELGDKTQLATMAFASKYGWAKAFVGAIFGLALVNLIGAFIGDKIGDALPIELIHKGAGILFIIFGILMFFGKI
;
A
#
# COMPACT_ATOMS: atom_id res chain seq x y z
N MET A 1 -4.57 -17.28 14.52
CA MET A 1 -3.09 -17.08 14.55
C MET A 1 -2.43 -17.53 13.25
N LYS A 2 -2.86 -18.64 12.63
CA LYS A 2 -2.30 -19.10 11.35
C LYS A 2 -2.54 -18.08 10.23
N GLU A 3 -3.70 -17.43 10.24
CA GLU A 3 -4.13 -16.43 9.26
C GLU A 3 -3.21 -15.20 9.27
N ILE A 4 -2.82 -14.72 10.46
CA ILE A 4 -1.93 -13.57 10.63
C ILE A 4 -0.56 -13.86 10.01
N ILE A 5 -0.03 -15.07 10.22
CA ILE A 5 1.26 -15.47 9.66
C ILE A 5 1.18 -15.51 8.12
N TYR A 6 0.09 -16.03 7.54
CA TYR A 6 -0.08 -16.05 6.10
C TYR A 6 -0.13 -14.63 5.50
N VAL A 7 -0.95 -13.75 6.07
CA VAL A 7 -1.07 -12.37 5.60
C VAL A 7 0.26 -11.63 5.75
N PHE A 8 0.95 -11.80 6.89
CA PHE A 8 2.26 -11.22 7.10
C PHE A 8 3.28 -11.68 6.06
N VAL A 9 3.42 -12.99 5.84
CA VAL A 9 4.39 -13.53 4.88
C VAL A 9 4.04 -13.10 3.44
N ALA A 10 2.75 -13.12 3.08
CA ALA A 10 2.31 -12.71 1.74
C ALA A 10 2.61 -11.24 1.46
N ILE A 11 2.23 -10.34 2.38
CA ILE A 11 2.48 -8.90 2.23
C ILE A 11 3.97 -8.60 2.31
N PHE A 12 4.70 -9.24 3.24
CA PHE A 12 6.14 -9.07 3.37
C PHE A 12 6.86 -9.41 2.06
N LEU A 13 6.55 -10.57 1.46
CA LEU A 13 7.14 -10.95 0.18
C LEU A 13 6.70 -10.04 -0.97
N ALA A 14 5.46 -9.56 -0.97
CA ALA A 14 4.93 -8.66 -2.00
C ALA A 14 5.56 -7.26 -1.95
N GLU A 15 5.94 -6.77 -0.76
CA GLU A 15 6.53 -5.43 -0.59
C GLU A 15 8.07 -5.41 -0.59
N LEU A 16 8.74 -6.56 -0.67
CA LEU A 16 10.21 -6.61 -0.76
C LEU A 16 10.70 -5.97 -2.07
N GLY A 17 11.55 -4.95 -1.94
CA GLY A 17 12.19 -4.27 -3.08
C GLY A 17 11.34 -3.19 -3.73
N ASP A 18 10.24 -2.76 -3.10
CA ASP A 18 9.39 -1.70 -3.64
C ASP A 18 10.03 -0.30 -3.55
N LYS A 19 9.53 0.63 -4.39
CA LYS A 19 9.90 2.06 -4.42
C LYS A 19 9.77 2.72 -3.05
N THR A 20 8.84 2.29 -2.20
CA THR A 20 8.70 2.79 -0.82
C THR A 20 9.95 2.51 0.04
N GLN A 21 10.62 1.36 -0.16
CA GLN A 21 11.86 1.03 0.53
C GLN A 21 13.01 1.94 0.09
N LEU A 22 13.14 2.19 -1.22
CA LEU A 22 14.13 3.12 -1.77
C LEU A 22 13.90 4.55 -1.28
N ALA A 23 12.64 5.00 -1.24
CA ALA A 23 12.28 6.30 -0.69
C ALA A 23 12.64 6.42 0.80
N THR A 24 12.39 5.37 1.58
CA THR A 24 12.74 5.31 3.01
C THR A 24 14.26 5.36 3.20
N MET A 25 15.04 4.65 2.39
CA MET A 25 16.51 4.70 2.40
C MET A 25 17.03 6.09 2.04
N ALA A 26 16.46 6.74 1.03
CA ALA A 26 16.82 8.12 0.67
C ALA A 26 16.51 9.10 1.80
N PHE A 27 15.36 8.94 2.47
CA PHE A 27 14.98 9.75 3.62
C PHE A 27 15.92 9.52 4.83
N ALA A 28 16.32 8.27 5.07
CA ALA A 28 17.28 7.89 6.10
C ALA A 28 18.66 8.52 5.86
N SER A 29 19.11 8.53 4.60
CA SER A 29 20.37 9.17 4.18
C SER A 29 20.35 10.68 4.43
N LYS A 30 19.20 11.34 4.21
CA LYS A 30 19.08 12.80 4.36
C LYS A 30 18.81 13.28 5.78
N TYR A 31 17.98 12.57 6.55
CA TYR A 31 17.46 13.05 7.85
C TYR A 31 17.83 12.18 9.04
N GLY A 32 18.52 11.05 8.80
CA GLY A 32 18.91 10.07 9.81
C GLY A 32 17.94 8.90 9.91
N TRP A 33 18.49 7.71 10.18
CA TRP A 33 17.77 6.44 10.19
C TRP A 33 16.57 6.42 11.15
N ALA A 34 16.70 7.00 12.34
CA ALA A 34 15.63 6.97 13.35
C ALA A 34 14.40 7.78 12.90
N LYS A 35 14.59 8.95 12.28
CA LYS A 35 13.49 9.78 11.78
C LYS A 35 12.81 9.12 10.59
N ALA A 36 13.60 8.54 9.68
CA ALA A 36 13.07 7.81 8.53
C ALA A 36 12.28 6.58 8.95
N PHE A 37 12.76 5.82 9.93
CA PHE A 37 12.08 4.63 10.46
C PHE A 37 10.73 4.99 11.08
N VAL A 38 10.69 5.98 11.99
CA VAL A 38 9.44 6.41 12.63
C VAL A 38 8.47 6.97 11.61
N GLY A 39 8.95 7.80 10.68
CA GLY A 39 8.13 8.39 9.62
C GLY A 39 7.52 7.32 8.69
N ALA A 40 8.33 6.35 8.26
CA ALA A 40 7.88 5.27 7.39
C ALA A 40 6.83 4.39 8.09
N ILE A 41 7.10 3.94 9.33
CA ILE A 41 6.14 3.13 10.09
C ILE A 41 4.85 3.90 10.32
N PHE A 42 4.93 5.16 10.72
CA PHE A 42 3.74 5.95 11.00
C PHE A 42 2.91 6.21 9.73
N GLY A 43 3.58 6.50 8.61
CA GLY A 43 2.93 6.67 7.31
C GLY A 43 2.24 5.39 6.83
N LEU A 44 2.94 4.26 6.85
CA LEU A 44 2.39 2.96 6.48
C LEU A 44 1.23 2.55 7.39
N ALA A 45 1.37 2.71 8.71
CA ALA A 45 0.31 2.40 9.66
C ALA A 45 -0.94 3.26 9.41
N LEU A 46 -0.78 4.56 9.19
CA LEU A 46 -1.89 5.47 8.90
C LEU A 46 -2.60 5.10 7.60
N VAL A 47 -1.87 4.87 6.51
CA VAL A 47 -2.49 4.53 5.21
C VAL A 47 -3.28 3.22 5.30
N ASN A 48 -2.72 2.21 5.98
CA ASN A 48 -3.38 0.93 6.16
C ASN A 48 -4.61 1.05 7.08
N LEU A 49 -4.51 1.83 8.17
CA LEU A 49 -5.63 2.04 9.08
C LEU A 49 -6.79 2.77 8.39
N ILE A 50 -6.49 3.82 7.62
CA ILE A 50 -7.48 4.57 6.85
C ILE A 50 -8.12 3.66 5.82
N GLY A 51 -7.32 2.90 5.05
CA GLY A 51 -7.81 1.95 4.06
C GLY A 51 -8.71 0.87 4.65
N ALA A 52 -8.30 0.27 5.77
CA ALA A 52 -9.08 -0.74 6.47
C ALA A 52 -10.39 -0.18 7.03
N PHE A 53 -10.37 1.01 7.64
CA PHE A 53 -11.58 1.63 8.20
C PHE A 53 -12.58 2.03 7.11
N ILE A 54 -12.10 2.59 6.01
CA ILE A 54 -12.95 2.90 4.84
C ILE A 54 -13.49 1.61 4.24
N GLY A 55 -12.65 0.59 4.09
CA GLY A 55 -13.04 -0.73 3.58
C GLY A 55 -14.12 -1.40 4.43
N ASP A 56 -14.00 -1.34 5.75
CA ASP A 56 -14.99 -1.85 6.70
C ASP A 56 -16.34 -1.13 6.56
N LYS A 57 -16.31 0.21 6.54
CA LYS A 57 -17.55 1.02 6.46
C LYS A 57 -18.26 0.97 5.11
N ILE A 58 -17.49 0.94 4.02
CA ILE A 58 -18.04 1.00 2.66
C ILE A 58 -18.29 -0.41 2.11
N GLY A 59 -17.54 -1.41 2.58
CA GLY A 59 -17.64 -2.79 2.13
C GLY A 59 -19.02 -3.40 2.34
N ASP A 60 -19.69 -3.05 3.45
CA ASP A 60 -21.05 -3.52 3.72
C ASP A 60 -22.13 -2.79 2.88
N ALA A 61 -21.83 -1.59 2.40
CA ALA A 61 -22.76 -0.76 1.63
C ALA A 61 -22.64 -0.97 0.11
N LEU A 62 -21.50 -1.48 -0.39
CA LEU A 62 -21.24 -1.65 -1.81
C LEU A 62 -21.17 -3.13 -2.22
N PRO A 63 -21.83 -3.53 -3.32
CA PRO A 63 -21.63 -4.83 -3.93
C PRO A 63 -20.15 -5.08 -4.24
N ILE A 64 -19.62 -6.23 -3.79
CA ILE A 64 -18.21 -6.62 -4.00
C ILE A 64 -17.80 -6.60 -5.48
N GLU A 65 -18.74 -6.87 -6.40
CA GLU A 65 -18.52 -6.82 -7.85
C GLU A 65 -18.17 -5.42 -8.35
N LEU A 66 -18.79 -4.38 -7.78
CA LEU A 66 -18.47 -2.98 -8.12
C LEU A 66 -17.09 -2.59 -7.62
N ILE A 67 -16.70 -3.07 -6.43
CA ILE A 67 -15.36 -2.86 -5.88
C ILE A 67 -14.30 -3.51 -6.79
N HIS A 68 -14.51 -4.77 -7.20
CA HIS A 68 -13.58 -5.46 -8.10
C HIS A 68 -13.49 -4.80 -9.48
N LYS A 69 -14.63 -4.41 -10.08
CA LYS A 69 -14.61 -3.69 -11.37
C LYS A 69 -13.90 -2.34 -11.25
N GLY A 70 -14.17 -1.60 -10.18
CA GLY A 70 -13.52 -0.31 -9.91
C GLY A 70 -11.99 -0.46 -9.75
N ALA A 71 -11.56 -1.43 -8.95
CA ALA A 71 -10.13 -1.75 -8.79
C ALA A 71 -9.48 -2.13 -10.12
N GLY A 72 -10.12 -2.99 -10.92
CA GLY A 72 -9.62 -3.39 -12.24
C GLY A 72 -9.47 -2.20 -13.20
N ILE A 73 -10.46 -1.30 -13.26
CA ILE A 73 -10.40 -0.08 -14.07
C ILE A 73 -9.24 0.81 -13.61
N LEU A 74 -9.07 1.00 -12.30
CA LEU A 74 -7.96 1.78 -11.75
C LEU A 74 -6.60 1.17 -12.11
N PHE A 75 -6.46 -0.15 -12.02
CA PHE A 75 -5.24 -0.85 -12.45
C PHE A 75 -4.95 -0.67 -13.95
N ILE A 76 -5.97 -0.73 -14.80
CA ILE A 76 -5.81 -0.47 -16.25
C ILE A 76 -5.35 0.98 -16.47
N ILE A 77 -5.98 1.95 -15.80
CA ILE A 77 -5.60 3.37 -15.90
C ILE A 77 -4.14 3.56 -15.46
N PHE A 78 -3.74 3.01 -14.31
CA PHE A 78 -2.36 3.08 -13.86
C PHE A 78 -1.39 2.40 -14.83
N GLY A 79 -1.76 1.25 -15.39
CA GLY A 79 -0.96 0.57 -16.41
C GLY A 79 -0.77 1.42 -17.67
N ILE A 80 -1.83 2.07 -18.17
CA ILE A 80 -1.75 2.97 -19.32
C ILE A 80 -0.89 4.19 -19.00
N LEU A 81 -1.10 4.82 -17.85
CA LEU A 81 -0.33 6.00 -17.44
C LEU A 81 1.16 5.67 -17.26
N MET A 82 1.48 4.50 -16.70
CA MET A 82 2.84 3.99 -16.59
C MET A 82 3.45 3.70 -17.98
N PHE A 83 2.67 3.12 -18.90
CA PHE A 83 3.12 2.86 -20.27
C PHE A 83 3.50 4.15 -21.01
N PHE A 84 2.76 5.24 -20.79
CA PHE A 84 3.09 6.56 -21.34
C PHE A 84 4.11 7.35 -20.51
N GLY A 85 4.65 6.78 -19.43
CA GLY A 85 5.66 7.43 -18.57
C GLY A 85 5.15 8.66 -17.83
N LYS A 86 3.83 8.78 -17.60
CA LYS A 86 3.26 9.86 -16.78
C LYS A 86 3.39 9.60 -15.27
N ILE A 87 3.73 8.37 -14.89
CA ILE A 87 4.04 7.84 -13.54
C ILE A 87 5.01 6.67 -13.67
#